data_AF-A0A5C6YUH2-F1
#
_entry.id   AF-A0A5C6YUH2-F1
#
_cell.length_a   1.000
_cell.length_b   1.000
_cell.length_c   1.000
_cell.angle_alpha   90.00
_cell.angle_beta   90.00
_cell.angle_gamma   90.00
#
_symmetry.space_group_name_H-M   'P 1'
#
loop_
_entity.id
_entity.type
_entity.pdbx_description
1 polymer ?
#
loop_
_entity_poly.entity_id
_entity_poly.type
_entity_poly.pdbx_seq_one_letter_code
_entity_poly.pdbx_strand_id
1 'polypeptide(L)'
;MDLDRKLAILADAAKYDASCASSGTDRRDSVGGAGIGSTEGMGICHSYAPDGRCISLLKILLTNHCQYDCLYCVNRSSSNVARARFSVEEVVRLTLDFYRRNTIEGLFLSSGIIKSPDHTMEQVVRVAQTLREVHDFRGYIHLKTIPDASDELLRRAGRYADRLSINVEMPTEAGLKQLAPEKDTSAIHRSMGRLRLHIDEAREARASAGGSTGGSAVGSTGEAPIRVIPGA
;
A
#
# COMPACT_ATOMS: atom_id res chain seq x y z
N MET A 1 -10.47 -14.93 -15.49
CA MET A 1 -9.17 -15.21 -14.84
C MET A 1 -9.46 -15.64 -13.43
N ASP A 2 -8.90 -16.77 -12.99
CA ASP A 2 -9.04 -17.25 -11.61
C ASP A 2 -8.27 -16.36 -10.61
N LEU A 3 -8.52 -16.58 -9.32
CA LEU A 3 -7.95 -15.77 -8.23
C LEU A 3 -6.43 -15.91 -8.14
N ASP A 4 -5.92 -17.14 -8.31
CA ASP A 4 -4.49 -17.44 -8.18
C ASP A 4 -3.68 -16.78 -9.29
N ARG A 5 -4.20 -16.77 -10.52
CA ARG A 5 -3.57 -16.08 -11.64
C ARG A 5 -3.57 -14.57 -11.46
N LYS A 6 -4.67 -13.99 -10.94
CA LYS A 6 -4.70 -12.56 -10.57
C LYS A 6 -3.66 -12.25 -9.50
N LEU A 7 -3.57 -13.09 -8.46
CA LEU A 7 -2.58 -12.94 -7.39
C LEU A 7 -1.16 -12.96 -7.94
N ALA A 8 -0.81 -13.94 -8.78
CA ALA A 8 0.51 -14.00 -9.40
C ALA A 8 0.87 -12.71 -10.18
N ILE A 9 -0.06 -12.16 -10.96
CA ILE A 9 0.17 -10.93 -11.74
C ILE A 9 0.30 -9.70 -10.82
N LEU A 10 -0.60 -9.57 -9.86
CA LEU A 10 -0.73 -8.35 -9.06
C LEU A 10 0.25 -8.28 -7.89
N ALA A 11 0.68 -9.44 -7.37
CA ALA A 11 1.80 -9.52 -6.44
C ALA A 11 3.14 -9.21 -7.13
N ASP A 12 3.35 -9.72 -8.35
CA ASP A 12 4.55 -9.42 -9.13
C ASP A 12 4.65 -7.93 -9.48
N ALA A 13 3.55 -7.35 -9.96
CA ALA A 13 3.47 -5.92 -10.24
C ALA A 13 3.68 -5.03 -9.00
N ALA A 14 3.31 -5.51 -7.81
CA ALA A 14 3.50 -4.79 -6.54
C ALA A 14 4.97 -4.78 -6.08
N LYS A 15 5.86 -5.59 -6.65
CA LYS A 15 7.29 -5.61 -6.27
C LYS A 15 7.94 -4.24 -6.42
N TYR A 16 7.57 -3.51 -7.47
CA TYR A 16 8.08 -2.17 -7.81
C TYR A 16 7.57 -1.05 -6.89
N ASP A 17 6.61 -1.33 -5.99
CA ASP A 17 6.14 -0.33 -5.02
C ASP A 17 7.17 -0.15 -3.88
N ALA A 18 7.81 1.02 -3.78
CA ALA A 18 8.81 1.30 -2.75
C ALA A 18 8.15 1.43 -1.36
N SER A 19 8.28 0.42 -0.50
CA SER A 19 7.79 0.47 0.91
C SER A 19 8.27 -0.63 1.86
N CYS A 20 8.57 -1.85 1.38
CA CYS A 20 8.98 -2.95 2.25
C CYS A 20 10.52 -3.06 2.31
N ALA A 21 11.06 -3.46 3.45
CA ALA A 21 12.51 -3.64 3.68
C ALA A 21 13.14 -4.78 2.85
N SER A 22 12.29 -5.63 2.27
CA SER A 22 12.65 -6.81 1.47
C SER A 22 12.33 -6.65 -0.03
N SER A 23 12.01 -5.44 -0.48
CA SER A 23 11.66 -5.15 -1.89
C SER A 23 12.94 -5.05 -2.74
N GLY A 24 13.61 -6.18 -2.96
CA GLY A 24 14.85 -6.25 -3.74
C GLY A 24 15.50 -7.63 -3.61
N THR A 25 14.94 -8.65 -4.26
CA THR A 25 15.57 -9.96 -4.32
C THR A 25 15.64 -10.46 -5.77
N ASP A 26 16.85 -10.60 -6.29
CA ASP A 26 17.23 -11.25 -7.55
C ASP A 26 18.49 -12.11 -7.28
N ARG A 27 19.03 -12.88 -8.24
CA ARG A 27 18.71 -14.30 -8.50
C ARG A 27 19.59 -15.18 -7.60
N ARG A 28 19.08 -16.32 -7.15
CA ARG A 28 19.90 -17.40 -6.57
C ARG A 28 20.64 -18.17 -7.67
N ASP A 29 21.85 -18.59 -7.38
CA ASP A 29 22.51 -19.69 -8.09
C ASP A 29 22.74 -20.87 -7.14
N SER A 30 22.50 -22.06 -7.70
CA SER A 30 22.63 -23.34 -7.02
C SER A 30 23.83 -24.06 -7.59
N VAL A 31 25.06 -23.58 -7.37
CA VAL A 31 26.21 -24.47 -7.64
C VAL A 31 26.14 -25.61 -6.61
N GLY A 32 25.45 -26.69 -7.02
CA GLY A 32 25.19 -27.94 -6.29
C GLY A 32 23.86 -28.08 -5.53
N GLY A 33 23.06 -27.03 -5.34
CA GLY A 33 21.98 -27.03 -4.33
C GLY A 33 20.55 -27.29 -4.80
N ALA A 34 19.98 -28.45 -4.46
CA ALA A 34 18.53 -28.72 -4.39
C ALA A 34 17.96 -28.26 -3.02
N GLY A 35 18.20 -27.00 -2.65
CA GLY A 35 17.91 -26.47 -1.32
C GLY A 35 16.47 -25.97 -1.12
N ILE A 36 16.04 -25.95 0.13
CA ILE A 36 14.76 -25.36 0.56
C ILE A 36 14.90 -23.82 0.63
N GLY A 37 13.91 -23.10 0.10
CA GLY A 37 13.77 -21.65 0.20
C GLY A 37 13.37 -21.04 -1.14
N SER A 38 12.21 -20.38 -1.17
CA SER A 38 11.65 -19.76 -2.37
C SER A 38 11.35 -18.29 -2.09
N THR A 39 11.75 -17.40 -2.99
CA THR A 39 11.26 -16.00 -3.06
C THR A 39 10.01 -15.93 -3.94
N GLU A 40 9.11 -16.91 -3.79
CA GLU A 40 7.94 -17.07 -4.64
C GLU A 40 7.00 -15.86 -4.58
N GLY A 41 6.50 -15.47 -5.76
CA GLY A 41 5.73 -14.26 -6.04
C GLY A 41 4.30 -14.23 -5.49
N MET A 42 4.06 -14.81 -4.31
CA MET A 42 2.76 -14.74 -3.63
C MET A 42 2.50 -13.38 -2.98
N GLY A 43 3.42 -12.42 -3.16
CA GLY A 43 3.27 -11.05 -2.72
C GLY A 43 3.59 -10.84 -1.24
N ILE A 44 4.23 -11.78 -0.56
CA ILE A 44 4.58 -11.56 0.86
C ILE A 44 5.86 -10.72 0.95
N CYS A 45 5.79 -9.58 1.64
CA CYS A 45 6.94 -8.73 1.94
C CYS A 45 7.08 -8.52 3.46
N HIS A 46 8.29 -8.21 3.92
CA HIS A 46 8.57 -7.84 5.30
C HIS A 46 8.67 -6.33 5.47
N SER A 47 8.02 -5.80 6.50
CA SER A 47 8.07 -4.39 6.90
C SER A 47 8.24 -4.27 8.42
N TYR A 48 8.61 -3.09 8.90
CA TYR A 48 8.68 -2.79 10.33
C TYR A 48 7.41 -2.05 10.77
N ALA A 49 6.75 -2.60 11.78
CA ALA A 49 5.66 -1.93 12.49
C ALA A 49 6.20 -0.74 13.32
N PRO A 50 5.35 0.21 13.73
CA PRO A 50 5.77 1.36 14.56
C PRO A 50 6.44 0.97 15.89
N ASP A 51 6.16 -0.22 16.41
CA ASP A 51 6.75 -0.78 17.63
C ASP A 51 8.11 -1.47 17.39
N GLY A 52 8.63 -1.42 16.16
CA GLY A 52 9.93 -2.00 15.79
C GLY A 52 9.89 -3.48 15.43
N ARG A 53 8.73 -4.15 15.53
CA ARG A 53 8.61 -5.55 15.12
C ARG A 53 8.65 -5.68 13.60
N CYS A 54 9.38 -6.69 13.12
CA CYS A 54 9.28 -7.15 11.74
C CYS A 54 7.96 -7.90 11.57
N ILE A 55 7.19 -7.55 10.54
CA ILE A 55 5.89 -8.15 10.20
C ILE A 55 5.87 -8.52 8.72
N SER A 56 5.17 -9.60 8.39
CA SER A 56 4.92 -10.05 7.03
C SER A 56 3.59 -9.48 6.53
N LEU A 57 3.61 -8.90 5.34
CA LEU A 57 2.45 -8.27 4.71
C LEU A 57 2.15 -8.92 3.37
N LEU A 58 0.87 -9.12 3.07
CA LEU A 58 0.42 -9.39 1.71
C LEU A 58 0.50 -8.10 0.90
N LYS A 59 1.54 -7.95 0.09
CA LYS A 59 1.84 -6.85 -0.81
C LYS A 59 1.28 -7.12 -2.20
N ILE A 60 0.16 -6.47 -2.51
CA ILE A 60 -0.54 -6.65 -3.79
C ILE A 60 -1.07 -5.32 -4.34
N LEU A 61 -1.29 -5.29 -5.65
CA LEU A 61 -2.07 -4.24 -6.30
C LEU A 61 -3.55 -4.66 -6.36
N LEU A 62 -4.47 -3.71 -6.14
CA LEU A 62 -5.89 -3.88 -6.47
C LEU A 62 -6.06 -4.12 -7.98
N THR A 63 -5.28 -3.40 -8.78
CA THR A 63 -5.17 -3.58 -10.23
C THR A 63 -3.82 -3.08 -10.70
N ASN A 64 -3.27 -3.70 -11.73
CA ASN A 64 -2.12 -3.15 -12.45
C ASN A 64 -2.55 -2.39 -13.72
N HIS A 65 -3.85 -2.25 -14.00
CA HIS A 65 -4.31 -1.27 -14.99
C HIS A 65 -4.07 0.14 -14.48
N CYS A 66 -3.44 0.97 -15.29
CA CYS A 66 -3.23 2.39 -15.01
C CYS A 66 -3.53 3.21 -16.27
N GLN A 67 -4.23 4.34 -16.09
CA GLN A 67 -4.47 5.30 -17.17
C GLN A 67 -3.26 6.21 -17.46
N TYR A 68 -2.31 6.32 -16.53
CA TYR A 68 -1.11 7.16 -16.70
C TYR A 68 0.01 6.42 -17.41
N ASP A 69 0.82 7.15 -18.18
CA ASP A 69 1.94 6.63 -18.95
C ASP A 69 3.32 6.98 -18.36
N CYS A 70 3.47 6.87 -17.03
CA CYS A 70 4.73 7.21 -16.36
C CYS A 70 5.89 6.36 -16.91
N LEU A 71 6.92 7.00 -17.46
CA LEU A 71 8.02 6.35 -18.19
C LEU A 71 8.85 5.38 -17.33
N TYR A 72 8.88 5.59 -16.02
CA TYR A 72 9.55 4.71 -15.06
C TYR A 72 8.68 3.52 -14.57
N CYS A 73 7.38 3.50 -14.88
CA CYS A 73 6.45 2.53 -14.31
C CYS A 73 6.21 1.37 -15.27
N VAL A 74 6.48 0.14 -14.83
CA VAL A 74 6.14 -1.08 -15.61
C VAL A 74 4.64 -1.17 -15.91
N ASN A 75 3.80 -0.63 -15.01
CA ASN A 75 2.35 -0.66 -15.13
C ASN A 75 1.77 0.51 -15.96
N ARG A 76 2.61 1.35 -16.56
CA ARG A 76 2.17 2.46 -17.42
C ARG A 76 1.22 2.00 -18.54
N SER A 77 0.33 2.87 -18.99
CA SER A 77 -0.73 2.52 -19.94
C SER A 77 -0.21 1.94 -21.26
N SER A 78 0.96 2.39 -21.73
CA SER A 78 1.59 1.90 -22.96
C SER A 78 2.28 0.54 -22.84
N SER A 79 2.46 0.00 -21.63
CA SER A 79 3.15 -1.28 -21.43
C SER A 79 2.30 -2.49 -21.82
N ASN A 80 2.88 -3.37 -22.65
CA ASN A 80 2.30 -4.67 -23.00
C ASN A 80 2.62 -5.73 -21.95
N VAL A 81 1.98 -5.62 -20.78
CA VAL A 81 2.07 -6.61 -19.70
C VAL A 81 0.71 -7.22 -19.42
N ALA A 82 0.67 -8.45 -18.90
CA ALA A 82 -0.59 -9.08 -18.50
C ALA A 82 -1.29 -8.23 -17.45
N ARG A 83 -2.58 -7.93 -17.67
CA ARG A 83 -3.35 -7.10 -16.76
C ARG A 83 -4.38 -7.89 -15.98
N ALA A 84 -4.55 -7.52 -14.73
CA ALA A 84 -5.49 -8.12 -13.82
C ALA A 84 -6.09 -7.06 -12.90
N ARG A 85 -7.25 -7.38 -12.34
CA ARG A 85 -7.94 -6.56 -11.34
C ARG A 85 -8.67 -7.47 -10.37
N PHE A 86 -8.53 -7.16 -9.09
CA PHE A 86 -9.35 -7.72 -8.04
C PHE A 86 -10.64 -6.92 -7.83
N SER A 87 -11.70 -7.61 -7.39
CA SER A 87 -12.78 -6.96 -6.66
C SER A 87 -12.37 -6.68 -5.21
N VAL A 88 -13.12 -5.84 -4.52
CA VAL A 88 -12.91 -5.56 -3.09
C VAL A 88 -12.99 -6.87 -2.28
N GLU A 89 -14.01 -7.69 -2.57
CA GLU A 89 -14.27 -8.96 -1.90
C GLU A 89 -13.15 -9.97 -2.13
N GLU A 90 -12.54 -9.99 -3.32
CA GLU A 90 -11.40 -10.84 -3.61
C GLU A 90 -10.19 -10.48 -2.75
N VAL A 91 -9.87 -9.18 -2.60
CA VAL A 91 -8.76 -8.72 -1.75
C VAL A 91 -9.04 -9.02 -0.27
N VAL A 92 -10.26 -8.75 0.20
CA VAL A 92 -10.69 -9.03 1.57
C VAL A 92 -10.54 -10.53 1.87
N ARG A 93 -11.08 -11.39 1.00
CA ARG A 93 -10.99 -12.85 1.15
C ARG A 93 -9.54 -13.32 1.19
N LEU A 94 -8.71 -12.89 0.24
CA LEU A 94 -7.29 -13.24 0.21
C LEU A 94 -6.59 -12.84 1.51
N THR A 95 -6.79 -11.60 1.95
CA THR A 95 -6.20 -11.09 3.20
C THR A 95 -6.56 -11.97 4.40
N LEU A 96 -7.85 -12.30 4.55
CA LEU A 96 -8.31 -13.14 5.65
C LEU A 96 -7.79 -14.58 5.55
N ASP A 97 -7.71 -15.14 4.35
CA ASP A 97 -7.25 -16.51 4.14
C ASP A 97 -5.76 -16.67 4.45
N PHE A 98 -4.92 -15.73 4.01
CA PHE A 98 -3.49 -15.71 4.37
C PHE A 98 -3.29 -15.44 5.87
N TYR A 99 -4.10 -14.56 6.47
CA TYR A 99 -4.01 -14.27 7.89
C TYR A 99 -4.38 -15.50 8.75
N ARG A 100 -5.48 -16.18 8.45
CA ARG A 100 -5.92 -17.40 9.19
C ARG A 100 -4.92 -18.55 9.08
N ARG A 101 -4.11 -18.58 8.03
CA ARG A 101 -3.02 -19.55 7.82
C ARG A 101 -1.72 -19.11 8.48
N ASN A 102 -1.73 -18.03 9.27
CA ASN A 102 -0.55 -17.44 9.92
C ASN A 102 0.59 -17.13 8.93
N THR A 103 0.24 -16.77 7.69
CA THR A 103 1.22 -16.49 6.63
C THR A 103 1.55 -15.00 6.52
N ILE A 104 0.67 -14.14 7.04
CA ILE A 104 0.83 -12.68 7.08
C ILE A 104 0.29 -12.14 8.41
N GLU A 105 0.79 -10.99 8.83
CA GLU A 105 0.27 -10.19 9.93
C GLU A 105 -0.52 -8.98 9.44
N GLY A 106 -0.57 -8.74 8.13
CA GLY A 106 -1.27 -7.61 7.55
C GLY A 106 -1.31 -7.52 6.02
N LEU A 107 -1.93 -6.45 5.53
CA LEU A 107 -2.11 -6.12 4.13
C LEU A 107 -1.30 -4.88 3.76
N PHE A 108 -0.57 -4.95 2.65
CA PHE A 108 -0.08 -3.79 1.90
C PHE A 108 -0.85 -3.70 0.59
N LEU A 109 -1.63 -2.63 0.41
CA LEU A 109 -2.47 -2.45 -0.78
C LEU A 109 -2.13 -1.16 -1.52
N SER A 110 -1.86 -1.31 -2.80
CA SER A 110 -1.66 -0.23 -3.76
C SER A 110 -2.52 -0.46 -5.00
N SER A 111 -2.47 0.43 -5.98
CA SER A 111 -3.27 0.28 -7.20
C SER A 111 -2.72 1.14 -8.34
N GLY A 112 -2.86 0.66 -9.57
CA GLY A 112 -2.94 1.53 -10.73
C GLY A 112 -4.25 2.32 -10.74
N ILE A 113 -4.31 3.39 -11.53
CA ILE A 113 -5.45 4.32 -11.56
C ILE A 113 -6.43 3.91 -12.66
N ILE A 114 -7.69 3.72 -12.27
CA ILE A 114 -8.80 3.35 -13.15
C ILE A 114 -9.96 4.34 -13.04
N LYS A 115 -10.47 4.80 -14.18
CA LYS A 115 -11.52 5.84 -14.32
C LYS A 115 -11.12 7.22 -13.78
N SER A 116 -10.77 7.30 -12.51
CA SER A 116 -10.26 8.50 -11.86
C SER A 116 -9.47 8.14 -10.58
N PRO A 117 -8.63 9.07 -10.09
CA PRO A 117 -7.99 8.94 -8.78
C PRO A 117 -8.98 8.64 -7.64
N ASP A 118 -10.08 9.39 -7.57
CA ASP A 118 -11.13 9.20 -6.55
C ASP A 118 -11.80 7.84 -6.65
N HIS A 119 -12.18 7.40 -7.86
CA HIS A 119 -12.81 6.09 -8.03
C HIS A 119 -11.89 4.97 -7.54
N THR A 120 -10.61 5.06 -7.87
CA THR A 120 -9.61 4.07 -7.45
C THR A 120 -9.43 4.09 -5.93
N MET A 121 -9.25 5.29 -5.36
CA MET A 121 -9.04 5.45 -3.92
C MET A 121 -10.25 4.99 -3.11
N GLU A 122 -11.47 5.22 -3.59
CA GLU A 122 -12.69 4.72 -2.97
C GLU A 122 -12.68 3.19 -2.83
N GLN A 123 -12.25 2.46 -3.87
CA GLN A 123 -12.15 0.99 -3.82
C GLN A 123 -11.08 0.53 -2.83
N VAL A 124 -9.92 1.19 -2.80
CA VAL A 124 -8.83 0.90 -1.85
C VAL A 124 -9.30 1.12 -0.42
N VAL A 125 -9.98 2.24 -0.14
CA VAL A 125 -10.59 2.52 1.18
C VAL A 125 -11.64 1.47 1.54
N ARG A 126 -12.47 1.06 0.58
CA ARG A 126 -13.53 0.08 0.83
C ARG A 126 -12.97 -1.28 1.26
N VAL A 127 -11.83 -1.72 0.73
CA VAL A 127 -11.15 -2.93 1.23
C VAL A 127 -10.82 -2.80 2.72
N ALA A 128 -10.17 -1.71 3.12
CA ALA A 128 -9.79 -1.50 4.52
C ALA A 128 -11.01 -1.35 5.44
N GLN A 129 -12.03 -0.60 5.00
CA GLN A 129 -13.28 -0.45 5.71
C GLN A 129 -13.98 -1.80 5.94
N THR A 130 -14.12 -2.62 4.89
CA THR A 130 -14.74 -3.95 5.00
C THR A 130 -13.95 -4.87 5.92
N LEU A 131 -12.62 -4.86 5.84
CA LEU A 131 -11.78 -5.62 6.79
C LEU A 131 -12.06 -5.20 8.24
N ARG A 132 -12.12 -3.90 8.54
CA ARG A 132 -12.34 -3.39 9.90
C ARG A 132 -13.76 -3.58 10.41
N GLU A 133 -14.76 -3.15 9.65
CA GLU A 133 -16.15 -3.04 10.11
C GLU A 133 -16.95 -4.34 9.98
N VAL A 134 -16.67 -5.14 8.94
CA VAL A 134 -17.44 -6.37 8.66
C VAL A 134 -16.75 -7.60 9.24
N HIS A 135 -15.42 -7.66 9.16
CA HIS A 135 -14.66 -8.85 9.53
C HIS A 135 -13.87 -8.71 10.84
N ASP A 136 -13.98 -7.56 11.51
CA ASP A 136 -13.23 -7.20 12.72
C ASP A 136 -11.72 -7.51 12.61
N PHE A 137 -11.16 -7.36 11.40
CA PHE A 137 -9.76 -7.64 11.16
C PHE A 137 -8.90 -6.66 11.95
N ARG A 138 -8.04 -7.17 12.84
CA ARG A 138 -7.12 -6.37 13.68
C ARG A 138 -5.65 -6.46 13.24
N GLY A 139 -5.37 -7.12 12.11
CA GLY A 139 -4.03 -7.14 11.52
C GLY A 139 -3.62 -5.78 10.94
N TYR A 140 -2.36 -5.66 10.57
CA TYR A 140 -1.78 -4.41 10.07
C TYR A 140 -2.31 -4.07 8.67
N ILE A 141 -2.60 -2.80 8.39
CA ILE A 141 -3.05 -2.33 7.06
C ILE A 141 -2.19 -1.13 6.64
N HIS A 142 -1.44 -1.30 5.56
CA HIS A 142 -0.72 -0.22 4.88
C HIS A 142 -1.37 0.06 3.52
N LEU A 143 -1.95 1.25 3.36
CA LEU A 143 -2.48 1.69 2.06
C LEU A 143 -1.51 2.67 1.38
N LYS A 144 -1.34 2.49 0.07
CA LYS A 144 -0.77 3.51 -0.81
C LYS A 144 -1.88 4.44 -1.27
N THR A 145 -1.77 5.72 -0.95
CA THR A 145 -2.75 6.72 -1.36
C THR A 145 -2.54 7.06 -2.83
N ILE A 146 -3.63 7.19 -3.57
CA ILE A 146 -3.59 7.62 -4.97
C ILE A 146 -3.38 9.14 -5.01
N PRO A 147 -2.37 9.65 -5.74
CA PRO A 147 -2.22 11.08 -5.96
C PRO A 147 -3.52 11.68 -6.52
N ASP A 148 -3.86 12.90 -6.13
CA ASP A 148 -5.02 13.64 -6.62
C ASP A 148 -6.38 13.09 -6.16
N ALA A 149 -6.39 12.14 -5.21
CA ALA A 149 -7.61 11.75 -4.52
C ALA A 149 -8.09 12.85 -3.55
N SER A 150 -9.40 12.95 -3.40
CA SER A 150 -10.08 13.90 -2.52
C SER A 150 -9.72 13.72 -1.04
N ASP A 151 -9.72 14.84 -0.31
CA ASP A 151 -9.35 14.87 1.11
C ASP A 151 -10.25 13.98 1.96
N GLU A 152 -11.53 13.88 1.61
CA GLU A 152 -12.47 12.99 2.30
C GLU A 152 -12.07 11.52 2.17
N LEU A 153 -11.60 11.09 0.99
CA LEU A 153 -11.13 9.71 0.80
C LEU A 153 -9.82 9.47 1.55
N LEU A 154 -8.92 10.45 1.61
CA LEU A 154 -7.68 10.35 2.38
C LEU A 154 -7.95 10.25 3.89
N ARG A 155 -8.89 11.03 4.42
CA ARG A 155 -9.35 10.95 5.82
C ARG A 155 -9.97 9.58 6.12
N ARG A 156 -10.86 9.10 5.24
CA ARG A 156 -11.43 7.75 5.38
C ARG A 156 -10.33 6.68 5.36
N ALA A 157 -9.32 6.81 4.51
CA ALA A 157 -8.18 5.88 4.50
C ALA A 157 -7.42 5.89 5.84
N GLY A 158 -7.18 7.07 6.40
CA GLY A 158 -6.50 7.24 7.69
C GLY A 158 -7.24 6.62 8.87
N ARG A 159 -8.58 6.61 8.82
CA ARG A 159 -9.44 5.95 9.82
C ARG A 159 -9.31 4.43 9.86
N TYR A 160 -9.12 3.78 8.70
CA TYR A 160 -9.15 2.31 8.61
C TYR A 160 -7.76 1.66 8.50
N ALA A 161 -6.76 2.39 8.00
CA ALA A 161 -5.39 1.91 7.88
C ALA A 161 -4.60 2.07 9.19
N ASP A 162 -3.48 1.36 9.31
CA ASP A 162 -2.43 1.60 10.31
C ASP A 162 -1.29 2.45 9.75
N ARG A 163 -1.13 2.48 8.43
CA ARG A 163 -0.14 3.31 7.75
C ARG A 163 -0.64 3.74 6.38
N LEU A 164 -0.40 5.00 6.07
CA LEU A 164 -0.54 5.52 4.71
C LEU A 164 0.85 5.87 4.16
N SER A 165 1.04 5.71 2.85
CA SER A 165 2.15 6.31 2.13
C SER A 165 1.74 6.71 0.72
N ILE A 166 2.53 7.58 0.09
CA ILE A 166 2.32 8.07 -1.26
C ILE A 166 3.59 7.84 -2.09
N ASN A 167 3.44 7.54 -3.39
CA ASN A 167 4.57 7.37 -4.29
C ASN A 167 5.01 8.72 -4.86
N VAL A 168 6.17 9.19 -4.43
CA VAL A 168 6.82 10.40 -4.91
C VAL A 168 8.13 9.98 -5.57
N GLU A 169 8.08 9.73 -6.87
CA GLU A 169 9.18 9.12 -7.62
C GLU A 169 10.18 10.16 -8.16
N MET A 170 9.84 11.45 -8.16
CA MET A 170 10.70 12.51 -8.66
C MET A 170 10.76 13.67 -7.66
N PRO A 171 11.97 14.12 -7.26
CA PRO A 171 12.13 15.23 -6.34
C PRO A 171 11.96 16.60 -7.03
N THR A 172 12.02 16.65 -8.37
CA THR A 172 11.94 17.88 -9.15
C THR A 172 10.69 17.90 -10.04
N GLU A 173 10.06 19.08 -10.14
CA GLU A 173 8.90 19.30 -11.01
C GLU A 173 9.24 19.04 -12.49
N ALA A 174 10.42 19.47 -12.94
CA ALA A 174 10.88 19.26 -14.31
C ALA A 174 11.01 17.76 -14.63
N GLY A 175 11.58 16.97 -13.72
CA GLY A 175 11.70 15.52 -13.88
C GLY A 175 10.34 14.84 -13.88
N LEU A 176 9.42 15.25 -12.99
CA LEU A 176 8.07 14.71 -12.96
C LEU A 176 7.31 15.01 -14.26
N LYS A 177 7.37 16.24 -14.78
CA LYS A 177 6.72 16.63 -16.03
C LYS A 177 7.29 15.87 -17.24
N GLN A 178 8.59 15.59 -17.25
CA GLN A 178 9.23 14.82 -18.32
C GLN A 178 8.84 13.34 -18.28
N LEU A 179 8.74 12.75 -17.09
CA LEU A 179 8.60 11.30 -16.92
C LEU A 179 7.18 10.83 -16.58
N ALA A 180 6.30 11.72 -16.14
CA ALA A 180 4.92 11.43 -15.79
C ALA A 180 4.05 12.70 -15.98
N PRO A 181 3.85 13.15 -17.24
CA PRO A 181 3.20 14.43 -17.54
C PRO A 181 1.74 14.52 -17.05
N GLU A 182 1.07 13.39 -16.80
CA GLU A 182 -0.30 13.36 -16.30
C GLU A 182 -0.41 13.61 -14.79
N LYS A 183 0.71 13.60 -14.05
CA LYS A 183 0.73 13.86 -12.61
C LYS A 183 0.85 15.36 -12.33
N ASP A 184 -0.04 15.90 -11.50
CA ASP A 184 0.04 17.29 -11.05
C ASP A 184 0.98 17.40 -9.83
N THR A 185 2.16 18.00 -10.04
CA THR A 185 3.15 18.27 -8.99
C THR A 185 2.54 19.05 -7.82
N SER A 186 1.71 20.04 -8.13
CA SER A 186 1.09 20.89 -7.11
C SER A 186 0.08 20.09 -6.28
N ALA A 187 -0.65 19.17 -6.90
CA ALA A 187 -1.58 18.28 -6.22
C ALA A 187 -0.87 17.23 -5.37
N ILE A 188 0.27 16.68 -5.83
CA ILE A 188 1.13 15.82 -5.02
C ILE A 188 1.65 16.56 -3.79
N HIS A 189 2.16 17.78 -3.96
CA HIS A 189 2.65 18.60 -2.85
C HIS A 189 1.53 18.96 -1.87
N ARG A 190 0.35 19.33 -2.36
CA ARG A 190 -0.84 19.55 -1.52
C ARG A 190 -1.21 18.28 -0.76
N SER A 191 -1.24 17.13 -1.44
CA SER A 191 -1.54 15.84 -0.83
C SER A 191 -0.56 15.52 0.28
N MET A 192 0.75 15.67 0.04
CA MET A 192 1.80 15.47 1.05
C MET A 192 1.68 16.43 2.23
N GLY A 193 1.41 17.72 1.96
CA GLY A 193 1.20 18.73 3.01
C GLY A 193 0.00 18.42 3.89
N ARG A 194 -1.14 18.06 3.28
CA ARG A 194 -2.36 17.64 4.00
C ARG A 194 -2.15 16.36 4.79
N LEU A 195 -1.47 15.40 4.19
CA LEU A 195 -1.10 14.16 4.84
C LEU A 195 -0.27 14.42 6.10
N ARG A 196 0.65 15.40 6.03
CA ARG A 196 1.43 15.87 7.19
C ARG A 196 0.56 16.54 8.25
N LEU A 197 -0.35 17.42 7.87
CA LEU A 197 -1.28 18.04 8.81
C LEU A 197 -2.12 17.00 9.55
N HIS A 198 -2.64 15.98 8.86
CA HIS A 198 -3.38 14.90 9.52
C HIS A 198 -2.51 14.03 10.44
N ILE A 199 -1.22 13.80 10.11
CA ILE A 199 -0.28 13.16 11.04
C ILE A 199 -0.15 13.99 12.31
N ASP A 200 0.03 15.30 12.14
CA ASP A 200 0.28 16.22 13.24
C ASP A 200 -0.98 16.35 14.12
N GLU A 201 -2.17 16.46 13.53
CA GLU A 201 -3.48 16.42 14.22
C GLU A 201 -3.67 15.10 15.00
N ALA A 202 -3.37 13.95 14.39
CA ALA A 202 -3.50 12.66 15.06
C ALA A 202 -2.49 12.50 16.21
N ARG A 203 -1.28 13.07 16.08
CA ARG A 203 -0.29 13.12 17.16
C ARG A 203 -0.72 14.03 18.30
N GLU A 204 -1.25 15.21 17.98
CA GLU A 204 -1.77 16.16 18.96
C GLU A 204 -2.98 15.60 19.70
N ALA A 205 -3.90 14.92 19.00
CA ALA A 205 -5.03 14.22 19.60
C ALA A 205 -4.56 13.10 20.56
N ARG A 206 -3.51 12.34 20.20
CA ARG A 206 -2.90 11.33 21.08
C ARG A 206 -2.21 11.96 22.30
N ALA A 207 -1.52 13.08 22.12
CA ALA A 207 -0.83 13.79 23.20
C ALA A 207 -1.81 14.46 24.19
N SER A 208 -2.91 15.00 23.67
CA SER A 208 -3.99 15.60 24.47
C SER A 208 -4.90 14.57 25.13
N ALA A 209 -4.96 13.34 24.62
CA ALA A 209 -5.74 12.24 25.18
C ALA A 209 -5.04 11.45 26.31
N GLY A 210 -3.77 11.72 26.66
CA GLY A 210 -3.18 11.09 27.85
C GLY A 210 -1.67 11.21 28.01
N GLY A 211 -1.24 12.11 28.89
CA GLY A 211 -0.03 11.92 29.67
C GLY A 211 -0.29 10.97 30.84
N SER A 212 0.06 9.70 30.71
CA SER A 212 0.55 8.85 31.82
C SER A 212 1.13 7.53 31.30
N THR A 213 2.38 7.30 31.71
CA THR A 213 3.13 6.05 31.88
C THR A 213 2.60 4.72 31.31
N GLY A 214 3.44 4.06 30.49
CA GLY A 214 3.81 2.64 30.60
C GLY A 214 2.69 1.60 30.60
N GLY A 215 2.46 0.97 29.45
CA GLY A 215 1.68 -0.26 29.36
C GLY A 215 0.97 -0.40 28.01
N SER A 216 1.23 -1.49 27.32
CA SER A 216 0.57 -1.88 26.07
C SER A 216 -0.96 -1.87 26.22
N ALA A 217 -1.60 -0.82 25.73
CA ALA A 217 -3.03 -0.79 25.49
C ALA A 217 -3.30 -1.21 24.04
N VAL A 218 -3.60 -2.50 23.87
CA VAL A 218 -4.29 -3.02 22.69
C VAL A 218 -5.65 -2.32 22.60
N GLY A 219 -5.90 -1.63 21.49
CA GLY A 219 -7.18 -1.03 21.18
C GLY A 219 -7.30 0.44 21.58
N SER A 220 -6.79 1.34 20.73
CA SER A 220 -7.31 2.71 20.68
C SER A 220 -7.51 3.12 19.22
N THR A 221 -8.66 3.74 18.97
CA THR A 221 -9.19 4.24 17.69
C THR A 221 -8.40 5.42 17.13
N GLY A 222 -7.07 5.34 17.14
CA GLY A 222 -6.17 6.38 16.65
C GLY A 222 -5.79 6.14 15.19
N GLU A 223 -6.06 7.13 14.33
CA GLU A 223 -5.67 7.14 12.91
C GLU A 223 -4.20 6.72 12.70
N ALA A 224 -3.97 6.05 11.57
CA ALA A 224 -2.67 5.57 11.10
C ALA A 224 -1.55 6.61 11.24
N PRO A 225 -0.36 6.29 11.79
CA PRO A 225 0.84 7.05 11.50
C PRO A 225 1.12 7.04 9.99
N ILE A 226 0.88 8.18 9.35
CA ILE A 226 1.16 8.34 7.93
C ILE A 226 2.66 8.64 7.74
N ARG A 227 3.30 8.07 6.72
CA ARG A 227 4.69 8.38 6.35
C ARG A 227 4.79 8.65 4.85
N VAL A 228 5.34 9.80 4.48
CA VAL A 228 5.87 10.01 3.13
C VAL A 228 7.09 9.09 2.98
N ILE A 229 7.03 8.18 2.02
CA ILE A 229 8.18 7.35 1.65
C ILE A 229 8.69 7.93 0.33
N PRO A 230 9.88 8.55 0.29
CA PRO A 230 10.45 8.95 -0.99
C PRO A 230 10.60 7.72 -1.88
N GLY A 231 10.19 7.83 -3.14
CA GLY A 231 10.49 6.85 -4.18
C GLY A 231 12.01 6.76 -4.36
N ALA A 232 12.50 5.55 -4.62
CA ALA A 232 13.92 5.27 -4.81
C ALA A 232 14.46 5.89 -6.11
#